data_AF-A0A916VCN7-F1
#
_entry.id   AF-A0A916VCN7-F1
#
_cell.length_a   1.000
_cell.length_b   1.000
_cell.length_c   1.000
_cell.angle_alpha   90.00
_cell.angle_beta   90.00
_cell.angle_gamma   90.00
#
_symmetry.space_group_name_H-M   'P 1'
#
loop_
_entity.id
_entity.type
_entity.pdbx_description
1 polymer ?
#
loop_
_entity_poly.entity_id
_entity_poly.type
_entity_poly.pdbx_seq_one_letter_code
_entity_poly.pdbx_strand_id
1 'polypeptide(L)'
;MSPFMWRNLAGLNEQRYFMAAEISMIIANFEIQDNVEDLNRVQDKILLAISDYKLRKMGNQGKDVYEILEKKYLEYMSKERMAQKVFCGFESVVNACGGIIGTIGRLLSEVSGIREISDIEKIFNLWGRWVYLVDAADDYAEDKKYDHFNPWTLKDTPPNWENYVYCLEKEAGTLINYLPVRRYGDLLKQLYVIQLPERRRRIFNKLYEQTWETI
;
A
#
# COMPACT_ATOMS: atom_id res chain seq x y z
N MET A 1 8.92 4.94 24.08
CA MET A 1 8.24 3.65 24.30
C MET A 1 8.53 2.75 23.11
N SER A 2 8.99 1.51 23.33
CA SER A 2 9.47 0.62 22.26
C SER A 2 8.31 -0.11 21.55
N PRO A 3 8.26 -0.12 20.22
CA PRO A 3 7.25 -0.82 19.42
C PRO A 3 7.39 -2.35 19.43
N PHE A 4 8.34 -2.92 20.18
CA PHE A 4 8.71 -4.34 20.09
C PHE A 4 8.31 -5.22 21.29
N MET A 5 7.43 -4.75 22.19
CA MET A 5 6.96 -5.57 23.31
C MET A 5 5.60 -6.22 23.02
N TRP A 6 5.53 -7.55 23.23
CA TRP A 6 4.28 -8.30 23.27
C TRP A 6 3.42 -7.82 24.46
N ARG A 7 2.18 -7.41 24.18
CA ARG A 7 1.19 -7.06 25.21
C ARG A 7 0.08 -8.10 25.22
N ASN A 8 -0.23 -8.63 26.40
CA ASN A 8 -1.45 -9.39 26.63
C ASN A 8 -2.62 -8.40 26.82
N LEU A 9 -3.31 -8.08 25.74
CA LEU A 9 -4.49 -7.20 25.75
C LEU A 9 -5.76 -8.03 25.99
N ALA A 10 -5.93 -8.48 27.23
CA ALA A 10 -7.10 -9.26 27.63
C ALA A 10 -8.40 -8.45 27.46
N GLY A 11 -9.33 -8.94 26.62
CA GLY A 11 -10.75 -8.70 26.85
C GLY A 11 -11.68 -8.55 25.64
N LEU A 12 -11.28 -7.92 24.53
CA LEU A 12 -12.17 -7.67 23.36
C LEU A 12 -11.34 -7.55 22.06
N ASN A 13 -11.62 -8.39 21.05
CA ASN A 13 -11.02 -8.38 19.69
C ASN A 13 -9.52 -8.73 19.53
N GLU A 14 -8.95 -9.60 20.37
CA GLU A 14 -7.54 -10.03 20.28
C GLU A 14 -7.11 -10.46 18.86
N GLN A 15 -7.88 -11.32 18.19
CA GLN A 15 -7.48 -11.88 16.89
C GLN A 15 -7.32 -10.85 15.77
N ARG A 16 -8.14 -9.78 15.74
CA ARG A 16 -8.06 -8.75 14.69
C ARG A 16 -6.81 -7.88 14.85
N TYR A 17 -6.44 -7.59 16.09
CA TYR A 17 -5.22 -6.83 16.39
C TYR A 17 -3.97 -7.69 16.19
N PHE A 18 -4.02 -8.97 16.56
CA PHE A 18 -2.93 -9.90 16.23
C PHE A 18 -2.76 -10.03 14.71
N MET A 19 -3.85 -10.22 13.95
CA MET A 19 -3.81 -10.24 12.48
C MET A 19 -3.21 -8.95 11.90
N ALA A 20 -3.66 -7.78 12.37
CA ALA A 20 -3.12 -6.50 11.91
C ALA A 20 -1.61 -6.35 12.23
N ALA A 21 -1.17 -6.81 13.41
CA ALA A 21 0.23 -6.79 13.80
C ALA A 21 1.09 -7.78 12.98
N GLU A 22 0.56 -8.97 12.71
CA GLU A 22 1.19 -9.98 11.86
C GLU A 22 1.35 -9.44 10.43
N ILE A 23 0.29 -8.91 9.82
CA ILE A 23 0.34 -8.27 8.51
C ILE A 23 1.36 -7.13 8.49
N SER A 24 1.38 -6.28 9.52
CA SER A 24 2.34 -5.17 9.61
C SER A 24 3.79 -5.66 9.65
N MET A 25 4.07 -6.76 10.37
CA MET A 25 5.39 -7.38 10.38
C MET A 25 5.76 -7.98 9.02
N ILE A 26 4.80 -8.60 8.32
CA ILE A 26 5.02 -9.17 6.99
C ILE A 26 5.35 -8.07 5.97
N ILE A 27 4.55 -7.00 5.91
CA ILE A 27 4.79 -5.88 4.99
C ILE A 27 6.13 -5.18 5.28
N ALA A 28 6.43 -4.92 6.56
CA ALA A 28 7.72 -4.36 6.94
C ALA A 28 8.89 -5.27 6.53
N ASN A 29 8.73 -6.60 6.58
CA ASN A 29 9.76 -7.52 6.12
C ASN A 29 9.98 -7.39 4.61
N PHE A 30 8.92 -7.31 3.81
CA PHE A 30 9.04 -7.10 2.36
C PHE A 30 9.75 -5.79 2.02
N GLU A 31 9.40 -4.68 2.69
CA GLU A 31 10.08 -3.39 2.50
C GLU A 31 11.57 -3.47 2.89
N ILE A 32 11.91 -4.18 3.96
CA ILE A 32 13.31 -4.37 4.36
C ILE A 32 14.06 -5.24 3.35
N GLN A 33 13.43 -6.30 2.83
CA GLN A 33 14.02 -7.14 1.79
C GLN A 33 14.33 -6.32 0.53
N ASP A 34 13.38 -5.50 0.09
CA ASP A 34 13.53 -4.61 -1.07
C ASP A 34 14.69 -3.62 -0.88
N ASN A 35 14.75 -2.95 0.28
CA ASN A 35 15.87 -2.07 0.63
C ASN A 35 17.23 -2.79 0.64
N VAL A 36 17.27 -4.06 1.06
CA VAL A 36 18.51 -4.86 1.02
C VAL A 36 18.91 -5.19 -0.42
N GLU A 37 17.94 -5.51 -1.29
CA GLU A 37 18.18 -5.76 -2.71
C GLU A 37 18.72 -4.49 -3.42
N ASP A 38 18.14 -3.32 -3.13
CA ASP A 38 18.46 -2.07 -3.83
C ASP A 38 19.68 -1.33 -3.27
N LEU A 39 19.76 -1.19 -1.95
CA LEU A 39 20.77 -0.34 -1.29
C LEU A 39 21.93 -1.13 -0.69
N ASN A 40 21.72 -2.43 -0.42
CA ASN A 40 22.72 -3.37 0.09
C ASN A 40 23.46 -2.90 1.37
N ARG A 41 22.82 -2.09 2.22
CA ARG A 41 23.44 -1.53 3.44
C ARG A 41 23.48 -2.56 4.57
N VAL A 42 24.52 -2.48 5.41
CA VAL A 42 24.72 -3.41 6.54
C VAL A 42 23.58 -3.34 7.56
N GLN A 43 23.09 -2.12 7.85
CA GLN A 43 21.98 -1.92 8.78
C GLN A 43 20.70 -2.63 8.34
N ASP A 44 20.40 -2.62 7.02
CA ASP A 44 19.20 -3.23 6.47
C ASP A 44 19.29 -4.77 6.53
N LYS A 45 20.49 -5.33 6.36
CA LYS A 45 20.75 -6.77 6.56
C LYS A 45 20.55 -7.21 8.01
N ILE A 46 20.93 -6.36 8.98
CA ILE A 46 20.70 -6.64 10.40
C ILE A 46 19.20 -6.60 10.70
N LEU A 47 18.49 -5.59 10.20
CA LEU A 47 17.04 -5.48 10.33
C LEU A 47 16.33 -6.66 9.69
N LEU A 48 16.79 -7.11 8.51
CA LEU A 48 16.27 -8.28 7.82
C LEU A 48 16.40 -9.53 8.68
N ALA A 49 17.59 -9.78 9.24
CA ALA A 49 17.81 -10.93 10.11
C ALA A 49 16.90 -10.93 11.36
N ILE A 50 16.66 -9.75 11.95
CA ILE A 50 15.74 -9.58 13.08
C ILE A 50 14.28 -9.85 12.63
N SER A 51 13.89 -9.34 11.48
CA SER A 51 12.56 -9.50 10.92
C SER A 51 12.27 -10.96 10.58
N ASP A 52 13.20 -11.63 9.88
CA ASP A 52 13.10 -13.04 9.52
C ASP A 52 12.98 -13.94 10.75
N TYR A 53 13.76 -13.64 11.80
CA TYR A 53 13.64 -14.36 13.06
C TYR A 53 12.23 -14.25 13.66
N LYS A 54 11.63 -13.06 13.62
CA LYS A 54 10.26 -12.83 14.11
C LYS A 54 9.22 -13.53 13.24
N LEU A 55 9.35 -13.48 11.91
CA LEU A 55 8.45 -14.19 11.01
C LEU A 55 8.49 -15.72 11.24
N ARG A 56 9.68 -16.30 11.46
CA ARG A 56 9.82 -17.73 11.81
C ARG A 56 9.11 -18.12 13.10
N LYS A 57 8.86 -17.17 13.99
CA LYS A 57 8.15 -17.36 15.26
C LYS A 57 6.64 -17.13 15.15
N MET A 58 6.12 -16.74 14.00
CA MET A 58 4.68 -16.59 13.79
C MET A 58 3.95 -17.93 13.89
N GLY A 59 2.70 -17.86 14.38
CA GLY A 59 1.80 -19.01 14.44
C GLY A 59 1.38 -19.46 13.03
N ASN A 60 0.68 -20.60 12.94
CA ASN A 60 0.24 -21.15 11.65
C ASN A 60 -0.64 -20.17 10.86
N GLN A 61 -1.57 -19.48 11.53
CA GLN A 61 -2.40 -18.45 10.90
C GLN A 61 -1.56 -17.34 10.25
N GLY A 62 -0.53 -16.87 10.95
CA GLY A 62 0.39 -15.87 10.41
C GLY A 62 1.19 -16.39 9.21
N LYS A 63 1.55 -17.68 9.18
CA LYS A 63 2.23 -18.29 8.03
C LYS A 63 1.33 -18.37 6.81
N ASP A 64 0.07 -18.77 6.99
CA ASP A 64 -0.91 -18.79 5.90
C ASP A 64 -1.10 -17.38 5.30
N VAL A 65 -1.16 -16.37 6.17
CA VAL A 65 -1.22 -14.95 5.76
C VAL A 65 0.04 -14.52 5.03
N TYR A 66 1.22 -14.93 5.52
CA TYR A 66 2.50 -14.65 4.85
C TYR A 66 2.50 -15.22 3.43
N GLU A 67 2.12 -16.49 3.24
CA GLU A 67 2.10 -17.12 1.90
C GLU A 67 1.15 -16.39 0.93
N ILE A 68 -0.02 -15.97 1.42
CA ILE A 68 -0.99 -15.21 0.63
C ILE A 68 -0.41 -13.85 0.21
N LEU A 69 0.19 -13.12 1.15
CA LEU A 69 0.74 -11.79 0.89
C LEU A 69 2.04 -11.84 0.08
N GLU A 70 2.90 -12.82 0.32
CA GLU A 70 4.13 -13.05 -0.44
C GLU A 70 3.80 -13.30 -1.90
N LYS A 71 2.80 -14.13 -2.20
CA LYS A 71 2.35 -14.34 -3.58
C LYS A 71 1.93 -13.02 -4.26
N LYS A 72 1.21 -12.15 -3.54
CA LYS A 72 0.76 -10.85 -4.07
C LYS A 72 1.92 -9.86 -4.22
N TYR A 73 2.86 -9.88 -3.30
CA TYR A 73 4.08 -9.09 -3.36
C TYR A 73 4.95 -9.50 -4.55
N LEU A 74 5.22 -10.80 -4.73
CA LEU A 74 5.98 -11.32 -5.86
C LEU A 74 5.28 -11.03 -7.20
N GLU A 75 3.94 -11.10 -7.25
CA GLU A 75 3.15 -10.68 -8.40
C GLU A 75 3.44 -9.20 -8.73
N TYR A 76 3.33 -8.31 -7.75
CA TYR A 76 3.63 -6.88 -7.91
C TYR A 76 5.06 -6.63 -8.41
N MET A 77 6.07 -7.18 -7.72
CA MET A 77 7.48 -7.02 -8.12
C MET A 77 7.75 -7.54 -9.54
N SER A 78 7.09 -8.63 -9.93
CA SER A 78 7.20 -9.16 -11.29
C SER A 78 6.65 -8.19 -12.33
N LYS A 79 5.52 -7.51 -12.03
CA LYS A 79 4.92 -6.51 -12.93
C LYS A 79 5.82 -5.30 -13.05
N GLU A 80 6.36 -4.80 -11.96
CA GLU A 80 7.28 -3.67 -11.97
C GLU A 80 8.52 -3.95 -12.86
N ARG A 81 9.19 -5.08 -12.63
CA ARG A 81 10.34 -5.53 -13.43
C ARG A 81 9.99 -5.75 -14.91
N MET A 82 8.77 -6.22 -15.20
CA MET A 82 8.28 -6.33 -16.59
C MET A 82 8.00 -4.95 -17.21
N ALA A 83 7.48 -4.00 -16.44
CA ALA A 83 7.19 -2.64 -16.90
C ALA A 83 8.47 -1.87 -17.24
N GLN A 84 9.51 -1.99 -16.42
CA GLN A 84 10.85 -1.46 -16.71
C GLN A 84 11.40 -1.95 -18.07
N LYS A 85 11.07 -3.20 -18.45
CA LYS A 85 11.46 -3.82 -19.72
C LYS A 85 10.42 -3.62 -20.83
N VAL A 86 9.40 -2.79 -20.61
CA VAL A 86 8.33 -2.45 -21.56
C VAL A 86 7.46 -3.66 -21.96
N PHE A 87 7.36 -4.67 -21.07
CA PHE A 87 6.51 -5.86 -21.27
C PHE A 87 5.14 -5.76 -20.58
N CYS A 88 4.94 -4.80 -19.67
CA CYS A 88 3.62 -4.53 -19.12
C CYS A 88 3.37 -3.02 -18.93
N GLY A 89 2.10 -2.66 -18.86
CA GLY A 89 1.63 -1.27 -18.84
C GLY A 89 1.23 -0.76 -17.46
N PHE A 90 0.96 0.54 -17.39
CA PHE A 90 0.61 1.30 -16.19
C PHE A 90 -0.44 0.61 -15.32
N GLU A 91 -1.59 0.27 -15.90
CA GLU A 91 -2.69 -0.38 -15.17
C GLU A 91 -2.27 -1.72 -14.57
N SER A 92 -1.40 -2.48 -15.24
CA SER A 92 -0.98 -3.79 -14.72
C SER A 92 -0.16 -3.66 -13.44
N VAL A 93 0.71 -2.65 -13.35
CA VAL A 93 1.55 -2.41 -12.17
C VAL A 93 0.69 -1.86 -11.03
N VAL A 94 -0.10 -0.82 -11.32
CA VAL A 94 -0.96 -0.15 -10.34
C VAL A 94 -1.97 -1.14 -9.73
N ASN A 95 -2.62 -1.97 -10.55
CA ASN A 95 -3.58 -2.96 -10.04
C ASN A 95 -2.90 -4.06 -9.22
N ALA A 96 -1.66 -4.45 -9.55
CA ALA A 96 -0.91 -5.43 -8.75
C ALA A 96 -0.54 -4.87 -7.37
N CYS A 97 -0.07 -3.62 -7.30
CA CYS A 97 0.21 -2.93 -6.04
C CYS A 97 -1.06 -2.82 -5.17
N GLY A 98 -2.15 -2.31 -5.75
CA GLY A 98 -3.45 -2.25 -5.08
C GLY A 98 -3.95 -3.63 -4.63
N GLY A 99 -3.62 -4.69 -5.36
CA GLY A 99 -3.99 -6.06 -5.04
C GLY A 99 -3.42 -6.55 -3.69
N ILE A 100 -2.25 -6.07 -3.29
CA ILE A 100 -1.66 -6.37 -1.98
C ILE A 100 -2.56 -5.78 -0.88
N ILE A 101 -2.83 -4.47 -0.96
CA ILE A 101 -3.62 -3.76 0.06
C ILE A 101 -5.06 -4.26 0.08
N GLY A 102 -5.67 -4.53 -1.08
CA GLY A 102 -6.98 -5.17 -1.16
C GLY A 102 -7.02 -6.52 -0.44
N THR A 103 -5.98 -7.35 -0.62
CA THR A 103 -5.87 -8.64 0.08
C THR A 103 -5.77 -8.46 1.60
N ILE A 104 -5.04 -7.44 2.08
CA ILE A 104 -5.01 -7.06 3.50
C ILE A 104 -6.41 -6.70 4.00
N GLY A 105 -7.14 -5.86 3.25
CA GLY A 105 -8.52 -5.48 3.58
C GLY A 105 -9.45 -6.67 3.69
N ARG A 106 -9.32 -7.64 2.77
CA ARG A 106 -10.07 -8.91 2.81
C ARG A 106 -9.75 -9.71 4.07
N LEU A 107 -8.46 -9.98 4.35
CA LEU A 107 -8.01 -10.76 5.50
C LEU A 107 -8.48 -10.15 6.83
N LEU A 108 -8.37 -8.82 6.96
CA LEU A 108 -8.85 -8.09 8.14
C LEU A 108 -10.36 -8.16 8.28
N SER A 109 -11.11 -8.17 7.17
CA SER A 109 -12.57 -8.28 7.17
C SER A 109 -13.05 -9.67 7.57
N GLU A 110 -12.37 -10.72 7.08
CA GLU A 110 -12.65 -12.13 7.39
C GLU A 110 -12.47 -12.41 8.88
N VAL A 111 -11.31 -12.07 9.46
CA VAL A 111 -11.08 -12.22 10.91
C VAL A 111 -12.00 -11.34 11.75
N SER A 112 -12.52 -10.27 11.14
CA SER A 112 -13.46 -9.35 11.78
C SER A 112 -14.93 -9.78 11.66
N GLY A 113 -15.23 -10.85 10.92
CA GLY A 113 -16.61 -11.27 10.65
C GLY A 113 -17.47 -10.16 10.02
N ILE A 114 -16.84 -9.24 9.25
CA ILE A 114 -17.56 -8.20 8.51
C ILE A 114 -18.22 -8.86 7.30
N ARG A 115 -19.44 -8.43 6.95
CA ARG A 115 -20.20 -9.02 5.83
C ARG A 115 -19.80 -8.42 4.49
N GLU A 116 -19.49 -7.13 4.49
CA GLU A 116 -19.16 -6.31 3.32
C GLU A 116 -17.70 -6.54 2.85
N ILE A 117 -17.21 -7.79 2.87
CA ILE A 117 -15.81 -8.14 2.59
C ILE A 117 -15.36 -7.63 1.23
N SER A 118 -16.18 -7.80 0.18
CA SER A 118 -15.86 -7.37 -1.19
C SER A 118 -15.72 -5.85 -1.30
N ASP A 119 -16.57 -5.11 -0.59
CA ASP A 119 -16.52 -3.64 -0.60
C ASP A 119 -15.28 -3.14 0.13
N ILE A 120 -14.91 -3.77 1.27
CA ILE A 120 -13.69 -3.43 2.00
C ILE A 120 -12.44 -3.78 1.19
N GLU A 121 -12.39 -4.98 0.59
CA GLU A 121 -11.29 -5.37 -0.32
C GLU A 121 -11.13 -4.36 -1.46
N LYS A 122 -12.24 -3.92 -2.06
CA LYS A 122 -12.21 -2.91 -3.12
C LYS A 122 -11.76 -1.53 -2.63
N ILE A 123 -12.25 -1.06 -1.48
CA ILE A 123 -11.82 0.21 -0.87
C ILE A 123 -10.31 0.18 -0.60
N PHE A 124 -9.82 -0.90 0.01
CA PHE A 124 -8.40 -1.06 0.31
C PHE A 124 -7.56 -1.14 -0.97
N ASN A 125 -8.04 -1.81 -2.01
CA ASN A 125 -7.38 -1.83 -3.31
C ASN A 125 -7.25 -0.41 -3.90
N LEU A 126 -8.34 0.36 -3.91
CA LEU A 126 -8.34 1.74 -4.40
C LEU A 126 -7.39 2.63 -3.58
N TRP A 127 -7.35 2.46 -2.27
CA TRP A 127 -6.41 3.17 -1.40
C TRP A 127 -4.96 2.77 -1.65
N GLY A 128 -4.66 1.49 -1.86
CA GLY A 128 -3.31 1.05 -2.22
C GLY A 128 -2.82 1.69 -3.52
N ARG A 129 -3.70 1.70 -4.55
CA ARG A 129 -3.42 2.39 -5.82
C ARG A 129 -3.21 3.88 -5.63
N TRP A 130 -4.04 4.51 -4.80
CA TRP A 130 -3.93 5.94 -4.50
C TRP A 130 -2.61 6.27 -3.83
N VAL A 131 -2.23 5.54 -2.76
CA VAL A 131 -0.98 5.76 -2.03
C VAL A 131 0.20 5.61 -2.97
N TYR A 132 0.27 4.50 -3.70
CA TYR A 132 1.35 4.22 -4.64
C TYR A 132 1.53 5.34 -5.69
N LEU A 133 0.43 5.80 -6.29
CA LEU A 133 0.47 6.80 -7.34
C LEU A 133 0.77 8.21 -6.82
N VAL A 134 0.32 8.53 -5.62
CA VAL A 134 0.60 9.82 -4.96
C VAL A 134 2.05 9.88 -4.50
N ASP A 135 2.59 8.78 -3.98
CA ASP A 135 4.00 8.65 -3.61
C ASP A 135 4.91 8.79 -4.84
N ALA A 136 4.62 8.04 -5.91
CA ALA A 136 5.29 8.19 -7.20
C ALA A 136 5.18 9.61 -7.79
N ALA A 137 4.13 10.36 -7.49
CA ALA A 137 4.04 11.76 -7.91
C ALA A 137 4.90 12.70 -7.04
N ASP A 138 5.04 12.42 -5.73
CA ASP A 138 5.88 13.20 -4.81
C ASP A 138 7.38 13.02 -5.14
N ASP A 139 7.76 11.80 -5.56
CA ASP A 139 9.13 11.38 -5.84
C ASP A 139 9.52 11.46 -7.33
N TYR A 140 8.60 11.87 -8.21
CA TYR A 140 8.78 11.89 -9.67
C TYR A 140 10.12 12.50 -10.14
N ALA A 141 10.50 13.66 -9.60
CA ALA A 141 11.73 14.34 -9.98
C ALA A 141 12.99 13.59 -9.50
N GLU A 142 12.93 12.95 -8.33
CA GLU A 142 14.02 12.15 -7.78
C GLU A 142 14.18 10.85 -8.58
N ASP A 143 13.08 10.14 -8.84
CA ASP A 143 13.10 8.90 -9.61
C ASP A 143 13.64 9.12 -11.01
N LYS A 144 13.19 10.19 -11.69
CA LYS A 144 13.69 10.56 -13.01
C LYS A 144 15.18 10.91 -12.99
N LYS A 145 15.67 11.55 -11.92
CA LYS A 145 17.08 11.94 -11.78
C LYS A 145 18.00 10.74 -11.56
N TYR A 146 17.53 9.73 -10.82
CA TYR A 146 18.32 8.55 -10.46
C TYR A 146 18.01 7.31 -11.32
N ASP A 147 17.19 7.46 -12.36
CA ASP A 147 16.74 6.35 -13.23
C ASP A 147 16.05 5.23 -12.45
N HIS A 148 15.33 5.61 -11.40
CA HIS A 148 14.47 4.68 -10.66
C HIS A 148 13.15 4.51 -11.39
N PHE A 149 12.52 3.36 -11.18
CA PHE A 149 11.23 3.09 -11.78
C PHE A 149 10.15 4.00 -11.20
N ASN A 150 9.41 4.67 -12.07
CA ASN A 150 8.25 5.44 -11.69
C ASN A 150 7.08 5.14 -12.64
N PRO A 151 5.90 4.73 -12.13
CA PRO A 151 4.76 4.34 -12.98
C PRO A 151 4.31 5.46 -13.91
N TRP A 152 4.48 6.74 -13.54
CA TRP A 152 4.10 7.89 -14.38
C TRP A 152 4.99 8.10 -15.60
N THR A 153 6.11 7.38 -15.70
CA THR A 153 6.99 7.42 -16.89
C THR A 153 6.61 6.41 -17.97
N LEU A 154 5.65 5.52 -17.68
CA LEU A 154 5.18 4.53 -18.65
C LEU A 154 4.42 5.19 -19.81
N LYS A 155 4.56 4.63 -21.01
CA LYS A 155 4.00 5.21 -22.25
C LYS A 155 2.48 5.21 -22.30
N ASP A 156 1.84 4.26 -21.62
CA ASP A 156 0.39 4.09 -21.56
C ASP A 156 -0.24 4.75 -20.32
N THR A 157 0.53 5.61 -19.64
CA THR A 157 -0.01 6.41 -18.53
C THR A 157 -1.18 7.29 -18.98
N PRO A 158 -2.21 7.44 -18.14
CA PRO A 158 -3.30 8.38 -18.40
C PRO A 158 -2.73 9.79 -18.61
N PRO A 159 -3.26 10.62 -19.53
CA PRO A 159 -2.71 11.95 -19.79
C PRO A 159 -2.96 12.96 -18.66
N ASN A 160 -3.98 12.73 -17.82
CA ASN A 160 -4.30 13.60 -16.68
C ASN A 160 -4.09 12.81 -15.38
N TRP A 161 -2.89 12.90 -14.83
CA TRP A 161 -2.44 12.14 -13.67
C TRP A 161 -3.26 12.49 -12.41
N GLU A 162 -3.48 13.78 -12.15
CA GLU A 162 -4.25 14.21 -10.97
C GLU A 162 -5.70 13.71 -11.06
N ASN A 163 -6.34 13.84 -12.23
CA ASN A 163 -7.72 13.38 -12.39
C ASN A 163 -7.85 11.87 -12.24
N TYR A 164 -6.85 11.10 -12.69
CA TYR A 164 -6.84 9.65 -12.47
C TYR A 164 -6.84 9.31 -10.97
N VAL A 165 -5.95 9.94 -10.21
CA VAL A 165 -5.87 9.76 -8.74
C VAL A 165 -7.16 10.24 -8.05
N TYR A 166 -7.74 11.36 -8.49
CA TYR A 166 -9.03 11.85 -8.01
C TYR A 166 -10.17 10.85 -8.23
N CYS A 167 -10.20 10.16 -9.38
CA CYS A 167 -11.21 9.13 -9.65
C CYS A 167 -11.13 7.97 -8.65
N LEU A 168 -9.93 7.53 -8.29
CA LEU A 168 -9.72 6.50 -7.26
C LEU A 168 -10.29 6.94 -5.89
N GLU A 169 -10.00 8.18 -5.49
CA GLU A 169 -10.53 8.77 -4.24
C GLU A 169 -12.06 8.80 -4.24
N LYS A 170 -12.64 9.28 -5.35
CA LYS A 170 -14.09 9.44 -5.48
C LYS A 170 -14.80 8.09 -5.45
N GLU A 171 -14.24 7.08 -6.11
CA GLU A 171 -14.79 5.73 -6.09
C GLU A 171 -14.72 5.12 -4.68
N ALA A 172 -13.57 5.24 -4.00
CA ALA A 172 -13.41 4.76 -2.63
C ALA A 172 -14.37 5.48 -1.67
N GLY A 173 -14.48 6.80 -1.75
CA GLY A 173 -15.41 7.60 -0.94
C GLY A 173 -16.87 7.24 -1.17
N THR A 174 -17.24 6.91 -2.43
CA THR A 174 -18.59 6.43 -2.76
C THR A 174 -18.89 5.11 -2.07
N LEU A 175 -17.97 4.14 -2.12
CA LEU A 175 -18.12 2.84 -1.44
C LEU A 175 -18.22 3.01 0.08
N ILE A 176 -17.35 3.84 0.67
CA ILE A 176 -17.35 4.13 2.12
C ILE A 176 -18.70 4.70 2.58
N ASN A 177 -19.34 5.54 1.76
CA ASN A 177 -20.65 6.12 2.09
C ASN A 177 -21.79 5.08 2.14
N TYR A 178 -21.63 3.94 1.48
CA TYR A 178 -22.61 2.84 1.52
C TYR A 178 -22.33 1.83 2.63
N LEU A 179 -21.15 1.87 3.27
CA LEU A 179 -20.82 0.94 4.35
C LEU A 179 -21.66 1.25 5.60
N PRO A 180 -22.17 0.22 6.31
CA PRO A 180 -22.88 0.39 7.58
C PRO A 180 -21.91 0.68 8.73
N VAL A 181 -21.21 1.82 8.66
CA VAL A 181 -20.17 2.21 9.62
C VAL A 181 -20.81 2.59 10.96
N ARG A 182 -20.59 1.75 11.98
CA ARG A 182 -21.12 1.97 13.34
C ARG A 182 -20.18 2.77 14.25
N ARG A 183 -18.89 2.83 13.93
CA ARG A 183 -17.85 3.48 14.73
C ARG A 183 -16.88 4.22 13.83
N TYR A 184 -16.37 5.36 14.29
CA TYR A 184 -15.34 6.14 13.60
C TYR A 184 -15.74 6.67 12.20
N GLY A 185 -17.04 6.74 11.90
CA GLY A 185 -17.52 7.27 10.62
C GLY A 185 -17.05 8.69 10.34
N ASP A 186 -16.99 9.55 11.36
CA ASP A 186 -16.51 10.93 11.21
C ASP A 186 -15.00 10.98 10.92
N LEU A 187 -14.20 10.08 11.50
CA LEU A 187 -12.78 9.97 11.20
C LEU A 187 -12.55 9.50 9.76
N LEU A 188 -13.32 8.50 9.30
CA LEU A 188 -13.27 8.05 7.91
C LEU A 188 -13.66 9.19 6.96
N LYS A 189 -14.74 9.92 7.26
CA LYS A 189 -15.14 11.12 6.51
C LYS A 189 -14.06 12.17 6.48
N GLN A 190 -13.44 12.48 7.62
CA GLN A 190 -12.34 13.44 7.68
C GLN A 190 -11.17 13.01 6.79
N LEU A 191 -10.81 11.72 6.83
CA LEU A 191 -9.75 11.16 5.99
C LEU A 191 -10.05 11.35 4.49
N TYR A 192 -11.20 10.86 4.01
CA TYR A 192 -11.47 10.85 2.56
C TYR A 192 -12.02 12.18 1.99
N VAL A 193 -12.66 13.02 2.81
CA VAL A 193 -13.22 14.32 2.37
C VAL A 193 -12.17 15.43 2.44
N ILE A 194 -11.29 15.39 3.44
CA ILE A 194 -10.37 16.49 3.74
C ILE A 194 -8.93 16.07 3.46
N GLN A 195 -8.44 15.05 4.17
CA GLN A 195 -7.00 14.77 4.21
C GLN A 195 -6.44 14.23 2.87
N LEU A 196 -7.11 13.23 2.26
CA LEU A 196 -6.66 12.68 0.97
C LEU A 196 -6.69 13.74 -0.14
N PRO A 197 -7.80 14.51 -0.33
CA PRO A 197 -7.82 15.56 -1.35
C PRO A 197 -6.78 16.67 -1.13
N GLU A 198 -6.55 17.08 0.12
CA GLU A 198 -5.52 18.09 0.43
C GLU A 198 -4.11 17.59 0.14
N ARG A 199 -3.80 16.32 0.49
CA ARG A 199 -2.51 15.70 0.21
C ARG A 199 -2.29 15.58 -1.31
N ARG A 200 -3.29 15.09 -2.06
CA ARG A 200 -3.21 15.03 -3.53
C ARG A 200 -2.92 16.39 -4.13
N ARG A 201 -3.74 17.42 -3.83
CA ARG A 201 -3.55 18.76 -4.41
C ARG A 201 -2.15 19.30 -4.13
N ARG A 202 -1.64 19.12 -2.92
CA ARG A 202 -0.29 19.58 -2.54
C ARG A 202 0.79 18.92 -3.40
N ILE A 203 0.73 17.60 -3.55
CA ILE A 203 1.73 16.84 -4.32
C ILE A 203 1.64 17.18 -5.80
N PHE A 204 0.44 17.21 -6.38
CA PHE A 204 0.30 17.52 -7.79
C PHE A 204 0.65 18.97 -8.12
N ASN A 205 0.42 19.93 -7.23
CA ASN A 205 0.93 21.30 -7.39
C ASN A 205 2.47 21.33 -7.44
N LYS A 206 3.13 20.64 -6.50
CA LYS A 206 4.61 20.49 -6.48
C LYS A 206 5.10 19.85 -7.77
N LEU A 207 4.46 18.78 -8.22
CA LEU A 207 4.81 18.08 -9.45
C LEU A 207 4.64 18.97 -10.69
N TYR A 208 3.58 19.76 -10.76
CA TYR A 208 3.38 20.70 -11.86
C TYR A 208 4.51 21.73 -11.87
N GLU A 209 4.83 22.37 -10.75
CA GLU A 209 5.95 23.31 -10.65
C GLU A 209 7.26 22.70 -11.18
N GLN A 210 7.57 21.46 -10.80
CA GLN A 210 8.77 20.75 -11.25
C GLN A 210 8.77 20.41 -12.76
N THR A 211 7.61 20.09 -13.33
CA THR A 211 7.50 19.74 -14.76
C THR A 211 7.47 20.97 -15.67
N TRP A 212 6.98 22.12 -15.19
CA TRP A 212 7.01 23.40 -15.90
C TRP A 212 8.43 24.00 -15.98
N GLU A 213 9.31 23.74 -15.02
CA GLU A 213 10.71 24.17 -15.06
C GLU A 213 11.57 23.40 -16.08
N THR A 214 11.03 22.37 -16.74
CA THR A 214 11.78 21.51 -17.68
C THR A 214 11.42 21.70 -19.16
N ILE A 215 10.61 22.71 -19.52
CA ILE A 215 10.25 23.10 -20.90
C ILE A 215 10.84 24.48 -21.22
#